data_AF-A0A7Y4W4Y8-F1
#
_entry.id   AF-A0A7Y4W4Y8-F1
#
_cell.length_a   1.000
_cell.length_b   1.000
_cell.length_c   1.000
_cell.angle_alpha   90.00
_cell.angle_beta   90.00
_cell.angle_gamma   90.00
#
_symmetry.space_group_name_H-M   'P 1'
#
loop_
_entity.id
_entity.type
_entity.pdbx_description
1 polymer ?
#
loop_
_entity_poly.entity_id
_entity_poly.type
_entity_poly.pdbx_seq_one_letter_code
_entity_poly.pdbx_strand_id
1 'polypeptide(L)'
;MANGETIREKIIALCVQALAQSPSGLRFAEIKRYVQTHLDPAIKQTNIPANLVKLVEFSDGTITKIDKGFYQLTANLSNSSPEVFVQLPLSKKITEQDFYQPFADWLVTELEDCTKTEVVGGATFGDKWATPDVIGVLKSKPSDIFKFEHEIVAAEIKISGGESLITALGQACSYRLFAHRSYIVVPKQANKADLDRLDSLCLLFGIGLVLFDVEHPDNPEFLIKTRALTHKPDMFYLNHYLGKSGLGDKLLS
;
A
#
# COMPACT_ATOMS: atom_id res chain seq x y z
N MET A 1 1.07 -19.12 38.45
CA MET A 1 1.93 -17.99 38.03
C MET A 1 1.27 -17.37 36.82
N ALA A 2 0.79 -16.13 36.92
CA ALA A 2 0.09 -15.46 35.83
C ALA A 2 1.11 -15.03 34.77
N ASN A 3 1.24 -15.82 33.69
CA ASN A 3 1.90 -15.33 32.48
C ASN A 3 1.00 -14.24 31.90
N GLY A 4 1.42 -12.97 32.03
CA GLY A 4 0.73 -11.88 31.35
C GLY A 4 0.81 -12.08 29.85
N GLU A 5 -0.31 -11.93 29.15
CA GLU A 5 -0.37 -12.00 27.69
C GLU A 5 0.66 -11.04 27.08
N THR A 6 1.46 -11.59 26.16
CA THR A 6 2.42 -10.83 25.37
C THR A 6 1.69 -9.84 24.45
N ILE A 7 2.39 -8.77 24.04
CA ILE A 7 1.84 -7.78 23.08
C ILE A 7 1.37 -8.46 21.79
N ARG A 8 2.09 -9.50 21.36
CA ARG A 8 1.74 -10.31 20.18
C ARG A 8 0.40 -11.03 20.37
N GLU A 9 0.24 -11.74 21.49
CA GLU A 9 -1.01 -12.48 21.79
C GLU A 9 -2.21 -11.53 21.85
N LYS A 10 -2.06 -10.34 22.44
CA LYS A 10 -3.09 -9.31 22.47
C LYS A 10 -3.49 -8.82 21.06
N ILE A 11 -2.51 -8.58 20.19
CA ILE A 11 -2.78 -8.17 18.80
C ILE A 11 -3.51 -9.29 18.04
N ILE A 12 -3.07 -10.54 18.18
CA ILE A 12 -3.71 -11.69 17.50
C ILE A 12 -5.12 -11.90 18.00
N ALA A 13 -5.36 -11.80 19.30
CA ALA A 13 -6.70 -11.90 19.89
C ALA A 13 -7.65 -10.86 19.28
N LEU A 14 -7.19 -9.62 19.10
CA LEU A 14 -7.98 -8.56 18.43
C LEU A 14 -8.22 -8.87 16.94
N CYS A 15 -7.24 -9.44 16.23
CA CYS A 15 -7.44 -9.88 14.85
C CYS A 15 -8.50 -10.98 14.74
N VAL A 16 -8.45 -11.97 15.64
CA VAL A 16 -9.44 -13.06 15.70
C VAL A 16 -10.83 -12.49 16.00
N GLN A 17 -10.94 -11.54 16.92
CA GLN A 17 -12.20 -10.85 17.21
C GLN A 17 -12.74 -10.09 15.99
N ALA A 18 -11.88 -9.35 15.26
CA ALA A 18 -12.28 -8.65 14.05
C ALA A 18 -12.84 -9.62 12.99
N LEU A 19 -12.13 -10.73 12.75
CA LEU A 19 -12.52 -11.73 11.75
C LEU A 19 -13.72 -12.57 12.19
N ALA A 20 -13.98 -12.70 13.50
CA ALA A 20 -15.19 -13.33 14.02
C ALA A 20 -16.44 -12.47 13.74
N GLN A 21 -16.29 -11.14 13.72
CA GLN A 21 -17.37 -10.19 13.38
C GLN A 21 -17.64 -10.10 11.87
N SER A 22 -16.72 -10.58 11.04
CA SER A 22 -16.88 -10.58 9.58
C SER A 22 -16.59 -11.96 9.02
N PRO A 23 -17.57 -12.88 9.06
CA PRO A 23 -17.38 -14.26 8.67
C PRO A 23 -16.86 -14.43 7.26
N SER A 24 -17.15 -13.51 6.33
CA SER A 24 -16.64 -13.48 4.95
C SER A 24 -15.14 -13.15 4.82
N GLY A 25 -14.49 -12.73 5.90
CA GLY A 25 -13.12 -12.25 5.90
C GLY A 25 -13.01 -10.73 5.82
N LEU A 26 -11.81 -10.23 6.09
CA LEU A 26 -11.45 -8.81 6.13
C LEU A 26 -10.13 -8.56 5.38
N ARG A 27 -10.01 -7.38 4.79
CA ARG A 27 -8.74 -6.88 4.27
C ARG A 27 -7.78 -6.51 5.40
N PHE A 28 -6.49 -6.52 5.07
CA PHE A 28 -5.40 -6.12 5.96
C PHE A 28 -5.66 -4.77 6.61
N ALA A 29 -6.09 -3.76 5.83
CA ALA A 29 -6.39 -2.42 6.32
C ALA A 29 -7.51 -2.42 7.37
N GLU A 30 -8.56 -3.22 7.16
CA GLU A 30 -9.70 -3.33 8.06
C GLU A 30 -9.30 -3.97 9.40
N ILE A 31 -8.50 -5.03 9.35
CA ILE A 31 -7.94 -5.69 10.54
C ILE A 31 -7.00 -4.73 11.29
N LYS A 32 -6.10 -4.07 10.57
CA LYS A 32 -5.17 -3.07 11.14
C LYS A 32 -5.94 -1.99 11.89
N ARG A 33 -6.99 -1.44 11.28
CA ARG A 33 -7.85 -0.42 11.90
C ARG A 33 -8.56 -0.95 13.14
N TYR A 34 -9.12 -2.16 13.09
CA TYR A 34 -9.77 -2.76 14.25
C TYR A 34 -8.80 -2.89 15.42
N VAL A 35 -7.60 -3.40 15.16
CA VAL A 35 -6.54 -3.52 16.17
C VAL A 35 -6.12 -2.15 16.69
N GLN A 36 -5.88 -1.16 15.83
CA GLN A 36 -5.51 0.20 16.26
C GLN A 36 -6.56 0.86 17.16
N THR A 37 -7.84 0.55 16.93
CA THR A 37 -8.95 1.11 17.69
C THR A 37 -9.12 0.44 19.05
N HIS A 38 -8.84 -0.86 19.14
CA HIS A 38 -9.14 -1.67 20.33
C HIS A 38 -7.89 -2.08 21.14
N LEU A 39 -6.68 -1.84 20.62
CA LEU A 39 -5.44 -2.10 21.35
C LEU A 39 -5.24 -1.05 22.44
N ASP A 40 -4.82 -1.52 23.62
CA ASP A 40 -4.48 -0.67 24.76
C ASP A 40 -3.56 0.49 24.32
N PRO A 41 -3.95 1.76 24.53
CA PRO A 41 -3.13 2.93 24.19
C PRO A 41 -1.74 2.94 24.82
N ALA A 42 -1.50 2.18 25.90
CA ALA A 42 -0.18 2.01 26.49
C ALA A 42 0.79 1.19 25.61
N ILE A 43 0.28 0.45 24.63
CA ILE A 43 1.08 -0.36 23.70
C ILE A 43 1.45 0.49 22.48
N LYS A 44 2.75 0.49 22.14
CA LYS A 44 3.25 1.21 20.95
C LYS A 44 2.59 0.68 19.67
N GLN A 45 1.90 1.56 18.95
CA GLN A 45 1.24 1.22 17.68
C GLN A 45 2.20 0.74 16.58
N THR A 46 3.49 1.07 16.68
CA THR A 46 4.54 0.57 15.77
C THR A 46 4.65 -0.96 15.75
N ASN A 47 4.15 -1.65 16.78
CA ASN A 47 4.13 -3.11 16.83
C ASN A 47 3.02 -3.72 15.96
N ILE A 48 2.01 -2.96 15.56
CA ILE A 48 0.84 -3.49 14.84
C ILE A 48 1.22 -3.99 13.44
N PRO A 49 1.86 -3.18 12.57
CA PRO A 49 2.19 -3.62 11.20
C PRO A 49 3.11 -4.86 11.20
N ALA A 50 4.13 -4.87 12.06
CA ALA A 50 5.09 -5.97 12.14
C ALA A 50 4.45 -7.30 12.54
N ASN A 51 3.46 -7.29 13.43
CA ASN A 51 2.73 -8.50 13.83
C ASN A 51 1.68 -8.91 12.78
N LEU A 52 1.04 -7.96 12.10
CA LEU A 52 0.05 -8.26 11.07
C LEU A 52 0.66 -8.84 9.80
N VAL A 53 1.87 -8.43 9.42
CA VAL A 53 2.60 -9.04 8.27
C VAL A 53 2.84 -10.54 8.51
N LYS A 54 3.03 -10.95 9.76
CA LYS A 54 3.22 -12.34 10.19
C LYS A 54 1.96 -12.96 10.81
N LEU A 55 0.78 -12.40 10.54
CA LEU A 55 -0.47 -12.78 11.20
C LEU A 55 -0.77 -14.28 11.08
N VAL A 56 -0.63 -14.85 9.88
CA VAL A 56 -0.90 -16.27 9.64
C VAL A 56 0.06 -17.15 10.44
N GLU A 57 1.36 -16.84 10.40
CA GLU A 57 2.42 -17.53 11.15
C GLU A 57 2.15 -17.49 12.67
N PHE A 58 1.78 -16.32 13.20
CA PHE A 58 1.58 -16.17 14.63
C PHE A 58 0.21 -16.64 15.14
N SER A 59 -0.76 -16.80 14.25
CA SER A 59 -2.10 -17.29 14.62
C SER A 59 -2.21 -18.82 14.74
N ASP A 60 -1.09 -19.54 14.57
CA ASP A 60 -1.02 -21.01 14.59
C ASP A 60 -2.10 -21.69 13.72
N GLY A 61 -2.39 -21.11 12.56
CA GLY A 61 -3.37 -21.63 11.59
C GLY A 61 -4.84 -21.26 11.87
N THR A 62 -5.12 -20.45 12.90
CA THR A 62 -6.47 -19.94 13.20
C THR A 62 -6.97 -18.96 12.14
N ILE A 63 -6.06 -18.17 11.57
CA ILE A 63 -6.34 -17.19 10.51
C ILE A 63 -5.64 -17.66 9.22
N THR A 64 -6.39 -17.70 8.14
CA THR A 64 -5.88 -18.04 6.80
C THR A 64 -5.94 -16.81 5.90
N LYS A 65 -4.91 -16.63 5.06
CA LYS A 65 -4.91 -15.66 3.96
C LYS A 65 -5.50 -16.34 2.72
N ILE A 66 -6.65 -15.87 2.25
CA ILE A 66 -7.39 -16.50 1.13
C ILE A 66 -6.98 -15.88 -0.21
N ASP A 67 -6.70 -14.59 -0.20
CA ASP A 67 -6.21 -13.83 -1.35
C ASP A 67 -5.24 -12.74 -0.89
N LYS A 68 -4.60 -12.04 -1.81
CA LYS A 68 -3.69 -10.93 -1.53
C LYS A 68 -4.39 -9.89 -0.65
N GLY A 69 -3.78 -9.59 0.50
CA GLY A 69 -4.35 -8.69 1.49
C GLY A 69 -5.64 -9.13 2.18
N PHE A 70 -6.19 -10.33 1.92
CA PHE A 70 -7.50 -10.76 2.42
C PHE A 70 -7.40 -11.97 3.35
N TYR A 71 -7.95 -11.86 4.56
CA TYR A 71 -7.84 -12.85 5.63
C TYR A 71 -9.21 -13.28 6.14
N GLN A 72 -9.32 -14.54 6.57
CA GLN A 72 -10.54 -15.10 7.17
C GLN A 72 -10.17 -16.07 8.29
N LEU A 73 -11.09 -16.32 9.22
CA LEU A 73 -10.95 -17.45 10.13
C LEU A 73 -11.04 -18.75 9.34
N THR A 74 -10.11 -19.68 9.59
CA THR A 74 -10.05 -20.98 8.92
C THR A 74 -11.37 -21.77 9.09
N ALA A 75 -12.09 -21.55 10.19
CA ALA A 75 -13.40 -22.16 10.44
C ALA A 75 -14.52 -21.68 9.49
N ASN A 76 -14.39 -20.49 8.87
CA ASN A 76 -15.44 -19.84 8.08
C ASN A 76 -15.30 -20.03 6.57
N LEU A 77 -14.28 -20.78 6.11
CA LEU A 77 -14.04 -21.10 4.69
C LEU A 77 -15.21 -21.85 4.00
N SER A 78 -16.26 -22.23 4.75
CA SER A 78 -17.40 -23.01 4.26
C SER A 78 -18.75 -22.26 4.23
N ASN A 79 -18.84 -21.00 4.69
CA ASN A 79 -20.11 -20.26 4.71
C ASN A 79 -19.93 -18.78 4.30
N SER A 80 -20.54 -18.38 3.19
CA SER A 80 -20.52 -17.00 2.69
C SER A 80 -21.89 -16.33 2.87
N SER A 81 -21.94 -15.22 3.61
CA SER A 81 -23.05 -14.25 3.59
C SER A 81 -22.50 -12.85 3.91
N PRO A 82 -23.02 -11.75 3.35
CA PRO A 82 -22.41 -10.43 3.48
C PRO A 82 -23.05 -9.57 4.59
N GLU A 83 -22.24 -8.76 5.28
CA GLU A 83 -22.68 -7.78 6.29
C GLU A 83 -22.07 -6.37 6.11
N VAL A 84 -22.60 -5.44 6.92
CA VAL A 84 -22.81 -3.99 6.80
C VAL A 84 -21.62 -3.15 7.32
N PHE A 85 -21.36 -1.98 6.72
CA PHE A 85 -20.33 -1.02 7.16
C PHE A 85 -20.90 0.10 8.07
N VAL A 86 -20.16 0.44 9.14
CA VAL A 86 -20.40 1.59 10.04
C VAL A 86 -19.29 2.63 9.88
N GLN A 87 -19.67 3.92 9.78
CA GLN A 87 -18.78 5.08 9.59
C GLN A 87 -18.83 6.03 10.80
N LEU A 88 -17.68 6.60 11.20
CA LEU A 88 -17.59 7.76 12.10
C LEU A 88 -16.54 8.76 11.58
N PRO A 89 -16.79 10.09 11.64
CA PRO A 89 -15.90 11.11 11.07
C PRO A 89 -15.03 11.81 12.13
N LEU A 90 -13.84 12.29 11.73
CA LEU A 90 -13.17 13.41 12.41
C LEU A 90 -12.41 14.33 11.43
N SER A 91 -12.72 15.62 11.55
CA SER A 91 -12.28 16.74 10.74
C SER A 91 -10.81 17.12 10.96
N LYS A 92 -9.88 16.37 10.37
CA LYS A 92 -8.50 16.84 10.14
C LYS A 92 -8.43 17.40 8.71
N LYS A 93 -7.70 18.50 8.49
CA LYS A 93 -7.44 18.98 7.13
C LYS A 93 -6.59 17.93 6.41
N ILE A 94 -7.19 17.22 5.48
CA ILE A 94 -6.58 16.12 4.74
C ILE A 94 -5.48 16.67 3.84
N THR A 95 -4.30 16.05 3.89
CA THR A 95 -3.13 16.38 3.09
C THR A 95 -2.68 15.18 2.26
N GLU A 96 -1.87 15.42 1.23
CA GLU A 96 -1.36 14.35 0.37
C GLU A 96 -0.49 13.35 1.14
N GLN A 97 0.31 13.85 2.08
CA GLN A 97 1.19 13.05 2.94
C GLN A 97 0.44 12.03 3.81
N ASP A 98 -0.84 12.30 4.13
CA ASP A 98 -1.67 11.37 4.90
C ASP A 98 -1.88 10.05 4.15
N PHE A 99 -1.67 10.02 2.82
CA PHE A 99 -1.86 8.83 1.97
C PHE A 99 -0.56 8.13 1.57
N TYR A 100 0.62 8.73 1.81
CA TYR A 100 1.89 8.16 1.38
C TYR A 100 2.18 6.81 2.05
N GLN A 101 2.11 6.77 3.39
CA GLN A 101 2.37 5.53 4.13
C GLN A 101 1.26 4.49 3.90
N PRO A 102 -0.04 4.82 3.92
CA PRO A 102 -1.09 3.86 3.54
C PRO A 102 -0.87 3.25 2.16
N PHE A 103 -0.47 4.05 1.17
CA PHE A 103 -0.20 3.55 -0.17
C PHE A 103 1.05 2.67 -0.24
N ALA A 104 2.13 3.06 0.45
CA ALA A 104 3.35 2.25 0.57
C ALA A 104 3.06 0.87 1.18
N ASP A 105 2.30 0.82 2.26
CA ASP A 105 1.85 -0.43 2.89
C ASP A 105 1.02 -1.27 1.90
N TRP A 106 0.11 -0.64 1.16
CA TRP A 106 -0.77 -1.31 0.20
C TRP A 106 0.00 -1.94 -0.98
N LEU A 107 1.04 -1.27 -1.49
CA LEU A 107 1.92 -1.82 -2.53
C LEU A 107 2.59 -3.14 -2.13
N VAL A 108 2.91 -3.30 -0.84
CA VAL A 108 3.56 -4.50 -0.31
C VAL A 108 2.55 -5.59 0.07
N THR A 109 1.45 -5.20 0.71
CA THR A 109 0.54 -6.14 1.38
C THR A 109 -0.63 -6.61 0.53
N GLU A 110 -1.19 -5.71 -0.29
CA GLU A 110 -2.39 -5.99 -1.10
C GLU A 110 -2.05 -6.13 -2.58
N LEU A 111 -1.35 -5.14 -3.16
CA LEU A 111 -0.98 -5.24 -4.57
C LEU A 111 0.14 -6.27 -4.77
N GLU A 112 1.05 -6.37 -3.79
CA GLU A 112 2.26 -7.21 -3.81
C GLU A 112 3.16 -6.92 -5.01
N ASP A 113 3.12 -5.69 -5.51
CA ASP A 113 3.99 -5.20 -6.58
C ASP A 113 5.38 -4.81 -6.05
N CYS A 114 5.51 -4.75 -4.71
CA CYS A 114 6.75 -4.47 -4.00
C CYS A 114 6.93 -5.48 -2.86
N THR A 115 8.18 -5.80 -2.56
CA THR A 115 8.58 -6.49 -1.32
C THR A 115 8.98 -5.52 -0.21
N LYS A 116 9.38 -4.30 -0.58
CA LYS A 116 9.76 -3.22 0.33
C LYS A 116 9.45 -1.88 -0.33
N THR A 117 9.11 -0.89 0.48
CA THR A 117 8.76 0.46 0.04
C THR A 117 9.34 1.50 0.99
N GLU A 118 9.58 2.70 0.47
CA GLU A 118 10.00 3.88 1.21
C GLU A 118 9.11 5.05 0.81
N VAL A 119 8.63 5.80 1.79
CA VAL A 119 8.01 7.12 1.55
C VAL A 119 9.14 8.11 1.36
N VAL A 120 9.17 8.79 0.22
CA VAL A 120 10.23 9.75 -0.11
C VAL A 120 9.69 11.16 0.07
N GLY A 121 8.77 11.58 -0.80
CA GLY A 121 8.15 12.91 -0.78
C GLY A 121 9.15 14.08 -0.87
N GLY A 122 8.60 15.28 -1.10
CA GLY A 122 9.37 16.53 -1.04
C GLY A 122 10.53 16.64 -2.05
N ALA A 123 11.52 17.49 -1.76
CA ALA A 123 12.61 17.81 -2.68
C ALA A 123 13.80 16.84 -2.61
N THR A 124 13.59 15.57 -2.20
CA THR A 124 14.67 14.61 -1.90
C THR A 124 15.62 14.36 -3.07
N PHE A 125 15.12 14.39 -4.31
CA PHE A 125 15.96 14.26 -5.49
C PHE A 125 16.65 15.55 -5.92
N GLY A 126 16.18 16.71 -5.44
CA GLY A 126 16.81 18.02 -5.66
C GLY A 126 16.88 18.45 -7.13
N ASP A 127 16.13 17.81 -8.02
CA ASP A 127 16.11 18.12 -9.44
C ASP A 127 14.67 18.35 -9.96
N LYS A 128 14.58 18.82 -11.21
CA LYS A 128 13.33 19.21 -11.85
C LYS A 128 12.50 18.02 -12.35
N TRP A 129 13.00 16.79 -12.26
CA TRP A 129 12.38 15.60 -12.84
C TRP A 129 11.45 14.87 -11.86
N ALA A 130 11.10 15.57 -10.77
CA ALA A 130 10.22 15.21 -9.68
C ALA A 130 10.72 14.04 -8.81
N THR A 131 10.47 14.16 -7.50
CA THR A 131 10.70 13.10 -6.53
C THR A 131 9.38 12.31 -6.40
N PRO A 132 9.37 10.99 -6.57
CA PRO A 132 8.15 10.22 -6.33
C PRO A 132 7.74 10.33 -4.87
N ASP A 133 6.45 10.30 -4.60
CA ASP A 133 5.94 10.31 -3.21
C ASP A 133 6.28 9.00 -2.50
N VAL A 134 6.14 7.89 -3.22
CA VAL A 134 6.45 6.54 -2.75
C VAL A 134 7.31 5.83 -3.79
N ILE A 135 8.35 5.14 -3.33
CA ILE A 135 9.17 4.25 -4.15
C ILE A 135 9.23 2.88 -3.49
N GLY A 136 9.34 1.83 -4.29
CA GLY A 136 9.46 0.46 -3.81
C GLY A 136 10.35 -0.39 -4.68
N VAL A 137 10.68 -1.56 -4.15
CA VAL A 137 11.41 -2.61 -4.86
C VAL A 137 10.70 -3.93 -4.73
N LEU A 138 10.55 -4.62 -5.86
CA LEU A 138 10.25 -6.04 -5.90
C LEU A 138 11.57 -6.80 -6.03
N LYS A 139 11.93 -7.57 -5.01
CA LYS A 139 13.10 -8.45 -5.02
C LYS A 139 12.73 -9.87 -4.63
N SER A 140 13.37 -10.84 -5.26
CA SER A 140 13.24 -12.23 -4.83
C SER A 140 13.80 -12.41 -3.41
N LYS A 141 13.13 -13.22 -2.59
CA LYS A 141 13.62 -13.58 -1.26
C LYS A 141 14.74 -14.60 -1.37
N PRO A 142 15.68 -14.68 -0.41
CA PRO A 142 16.69 -15.72 -0.39
C PRO A 142 16.12 -17.15 -0.43
N SER A 143 14.91 -17.36 0.12
CA SER A 143 14.20 -18.64 0.11
C SER A 143 13.52 -19.00 -1.23
N ASP A 144 13.35 -18.05 -2.15
CA ASP A 144 12.61 -18.30 -3.38
C ASP A 144 13.38 -19.25 -4.30
N ILE A 145 12.70 -20.24 -4.86
CA ILE A 145 13.31 -21.21 -5.80
C ILE A 145 13.74 -20.49 -7.08
N PHE A 146 12.89 -19.58 -7.58
CA PHE A 146 13.16 -18.79 -8.77
C PHE A 146 13.65 -17.40 -8.36
N LYS A 147 14.84 -17.01 -8.84
CA LYS A 147 15.40 -15.67 -8.64
C LYS A 147 15.10 -14.81 -9.86
N PHE A 148 14.73 -13.56 -9.61
CA PHE A 148 14.45 -12.56 -10.64
C PHE A 148 15.13 -11.23 -10.29
N GLU A 149 15.33 -10.39 -11.31
CA GLU A 149 15.98 -9.09 -11.18
C GLU A 149 15.13 -8.12 -10.33
N HIS A 150 15.79 -7.22 -9.63
CA HIS A 150 15.09 -6.23 -8.82
C HIS A 150 14.32 -5.26 -9.72
N GLU A 151 13.03 -5.12 -9.47
CA GLU A 151 12.22 -4.12 -10.15
C GLU A 151 11.91 -2.95 -9.22
N ILE A 152 12.11 -1.74 -9.72
CA ILE A 152 11.79 -0.50 -9.01
C ILE A 152 10.39 -0.05 -9.39
N VAL A 153 9.59 0.29 -8.39
CA VAL A 153 8.25 0.86 -8.54
C VAL A 153 8.26 2.27 -8.00
N ALA A 154 7.69 3.23 -8.73
CA ALA A 154 7.55 4.61 -8.27
C ALA A 154 6.09 5.05 -8.39
N ALA A 155 5.64 5.90 -7.47
CA ALA A 155 4.27 6.39 -7.48
C ALA A 155 4.17 7.88 -7.15
N GLU A 156 3.25 8.55 -7.83
CA GLU A 156 2.80 9.91 -7.53
C GLU A 156 1.37 9.84 -6.99
N ILE A 157 1.12 10.51 -5.86
CA ILE A 157 -0.17 10.57 -5.21
C ILE A 157 -0.70 12.00 -5.36
N LYS A 158 -2.00 12.16 -5.62
CA LYS A 158 -2.67 13.47 -5.60
C LYS A 158 -3.98 13.35 -4.85
N ILE A 159 -4.34 14.38 -4.08
CA ILE A 159 -5.61 14.46 -3.35
C ILE A 159 -6.65 15.36 -4.04
N SER A 160 -6.31 15.95 -5.19
CA SER A 160 -7.18 16.85 -5.96
C SER A 160 -7.25 16.42 -7.42
N GLY A 161 -8.36 16.73 -8.08
CA GLY A 161 -8.55 16.53 -9.53
C GLY A 161 -8.14 17.75 -10.37
N GLY A 162 -8.41 17.71 -11.67
CA GLY A 162 -8.11 18.81 -12.61
C GLY A 162 -6.64 18.81 -13.06
N GLU A 163 -5.99 19.97 -13.03
CA GLU A 163 -4.61 20.18 -13.51
C GLU A 163 -3.57 19.31 -12.79
N SER A 164 -3.84 18.95 -11.53
CA SER A 164 -3.02 18.05 -10.72
C SER A 164 -2.89 16.65 -11.35
N LEU A 165 -3.92 16.17 -12.03
CA LEU A 165 -3.93 14.85 -12.67
C LEU A 165 -2.98 14.80 -13.87
N ILE A 166 -2.97 15.87 -14.67
CA ILE A 166 -2.06 16.00 -15.82
C ILE A 166 -0.62 16.19 -15.35
N THR A 167 -0.41 16.94 -14.28
CA THR A 167 0.91 17.11 -13.66
C THR A 167 1.44 15.77 -13.16
N ALA A 168 0.60 15.01 -12.44
CA ALA A 168 0.96 13.69 -11.95
C ALA A 168 1.24 12.69 -13.08
N LEU A 169 0.53 12.78 -14.20
CA LEU A 169 0.85 12.00 -15.40
C LEU A 169 2.24 12.34 -15.94
N GLY A 170 2.57 13.63 -16.06
CA GLY A 170 3.90 14.06 -16.48
C GLY A 170 5.02 13.56 -15.55
N GLN A 171 4.79 13.59 -14.23
CA GLN A 171 5.71 13.07 -13.22
C GLN A 171 5.84 11.54 -13.31
N ALA A 172 4.73 10.80 -13.41
CA ALA A 172 4.77 9.35 -13.58
C ALA A 172 5.46 8.94 -14.89
N CYS A 173 5.30 9.72 -15.97
CA CYS A 173 6.07 9.55 -17.19
C CYS A 173 7.58 9.75 -16.97
N SER A 174 8.00 10.76 -16.20
CA SER A 174 9.43 10.97 -15.92
C SER A 174 10.02 9.84 -15.06
N TYR A 175 9.23 9.27 -14.14
CA TYR A 175 9.68 8.16 -13.29
C TYR A 175 10.04 6.91 -14.08
N ARG A 176 9.44 6.71 -15.27
CA ARG A 176 9.83 5.62 -16.17
C ARG A 176 11.30 5.71 -16.61
N LEU A 177 11.97 6.84 -16.45
CA LEU A 177 13.40 6.93 -16.71
C LEU A 177 14.23 6.05 -15.76
N PHE A 178 13.78 5.85 -14.51
CA PHE A 178 14.53 5.15 -13.47
C PHE A 178 13.76 4.04 -12.75
N ALA A 179 12.44 3.96 -12.91
CA ALA A 179 11.57 2.92 -12.35
C ALA A 179 11.13 1.96 -13.45
N HIS A 180 10.91 0.69 -13.09
CA HIS A 180 10.40 -0.35 -13.99
C HIS A 180 8.88 -0.28 -14.14
N ARG A 181 8.19 0.17 -13.09
CA ARG A 181 6.75 0.41 -13.08
C ARG A 181 6.48 1.76 -12.42
N SER A 182 5.50 2.48 -12.97
CA SER A 182 5.07 3.76 -12.40
C SER A 182 3.56 3.78 -12.19
N TYR A 183 3.13 4.38 -11.08
CA TYR A 183 1.74 4.49 -10.67
C TYR A 183 1.34 5.95 -10.45
N ILE A 184 0.09 6.25 -10.79
CA ILE A 184 -0.60 7.47 -10.39
C ILE A 184 -1.74 7.06 -9.46
N VAL A 185 -1.86 7.74 -8.33
CA VAL A 185 -2.82 7.44 -7.27
C VAL A 185 -3.70 8.68 -7.04
N VAL A 186 -4.99 8.59 -7.37
CA VAL A 186 -5.89 9.77 -7.41
C VAL A 186 -7.23 9.49 -6.75
N PRO A 187 -7.98 10.53 -6.31
CA PRO A 187 -9.25 10.32 -5.62
C PRO A 187 -10.30 9.72 -6.55
N LYS A 188 -11.07 8.75 -6.05
CA LYS A 188 -12.27 8.22 -6.73
C LYS A 188 -13.35 9.29 -6.91
N GLN A 189 -13.29 10.35 -6.10
CA GLN A 189 -14.17 11.52 -6.14
C GLN A 189 -13.84 12.53 -7.25
N ALA A 190 -12.71 12.36 -7.96
CA ALA A 190 -12.38 13.24 -9.09
C ALA A 190 -13.43 13.15 -10.21
N ASN A 191 -13.48 14.16 -11.07
CA ASN A 191 -14.44 14.22 -12.18
C ASN A 191 -14.32 12.96 -13.06
N LYS A 192 -15.44 12.28 -13.31
CA LYS A 192 -15.48 11.04 -14.09
C LYS A 192 -14.86 11.19 -15.49
N ALA A 193 -15.14 12.28 -16.20
CA ALA A 193 -14.58 12.50 -17.52
C ALA A 193 -13.05 12.65 -17.48
N ASP A 194 -12.50 13.26 -16.43
CA ASP A 194 -11.06 13.37 -16.24
C ASP A 194 -10.44 12.02 -15.83
N LEU A 195 -11.12 11.23 -15.00
CA LEU A 195 -10.70 9.88 -14.65
C LEU A 195 -10.68 8.93 -15.84
N ASP A 196 -11.64 9.04 -16.76
CA ASP A 196 -11.69 8.20 -17.96
C ASP A 196 -10.63 8.61 -19.00
N ARG A 197 -10.35 9.92 -19.12
CA ARG A 197 -9.21 10.42 -19.92
C ARG A 197 -7.88 9.98 -19.33
N LEU A 198 -7.71 10.12 -18.01
CA LEU A 198 -6.50 9.72 -17.31
C LEU A 198 -6.27 8.21 -17.46
N ASP A 199 -7.30 7.38 -17.32
CA ASP A 199 -7.22 5.93 -17.52
C ASP A 199 -6.76 5.58 -18.94
N SER A 200 -7.34 6.23 -19.95
CA SER A 200 -6.92 6.07 -21.35
C SER A 200 -5.45 6.45 -21.58
N LEU A 201 -4.99 7.54 -20.95
CA LEU A 201 -3.59 7.98 -21.03
C LEU A 201 -2.66 7.01 -20.28
N CYS A 202 -3.05 6.56 -19.09
CA CYS A 202 -2.34 5.55 -18.30
C CYS A 202 -2.14 4.27 -19.12
N LEU A 203 -3.18 3.77 -19.79
CA LEU A 203 -3.08 2.61 -20.68
C LEU A 203 -2.10 2.87 -21.84
N LEU A 204 -2.20 4.02 -22.51
CA LEU A 204 -1.34 4.37 -23.64
C LEU A 204 0.14 4.44 -23.25
N PHE A 205 0.43 5.02 -22.07
CA PHE A 205 1.79 5.18 -21.58
C PHE A 205 2.28 4.01 -20.73
N GLY A 206 1.46 2.97 -20.50
CA GLY A 206 1.80 1.83 -19.65
C GLY A 206 2.02 2.20 -18.18
N ILE A 207 1.33 3.23 -17.69
CA ILE A 207 1.37 3.71 -16.30
C ILE A 207 0.17 3.11 -15.56
N GLY A 208 0.39 2.65 -14.33
CA GLY A 208 -0.69 2.13 -13.51
C GLY A 208 -1.55 3.24 -12.92
N LEU A 209 -2.85 3.00 -12.83
CA LEU A 209 -3.81 3.92 -12.23
C LEU A 209 -4.47 3.28 -11.03
N VAL A 210 -4.36 3.93 -9.87
CA VAL A 210 -5.00 3.54 -8.62
C VAL A 210 -5.95 4.65 -8.19
N LEU A 211 -7.17 4.26 -7.82
CA LEU A 211 -8.17 5.14 -7.23
C LEU A 211 -8.22 4.94 -5.72
N PHE A 212 -8.51 6.00 -4.96
CA PHE A 212 -8.69 5.89 -3.52
C PHE A 212 -9.75 6.84 -2.98
N ASP A 213 -10.24 6.56 -1.79
CA ASP A 213 -11.12 7.42 -1.02
C ASP A 213 -10.33 8.51 -0.29
N VAL A 214 -10.41 9.74 -0.80
CA VAL A 214 -9.72 10.88 -0.19
C VAL A 214 -10.36 11.35 1.12
N GLU A 215 -11.61 10.98 1.40
CA GLU A 215 -12.32 11.42 2.61
C GLU A 215 -11.93 10.61 3.85
N HIS A 216 -11.32 9.43 3.64
CA HIS A 216 -10.98 8.48 4.69
C HIS A 216 -9.49 8.08 4.64
N PRO A 217 -8.55 8.94 5.08
CA PRO A 217 -7.11 8.65 5.05
C PRO A 217 -6.71 7.37 5.82
N ASP A 218 -7.45 7.03 6.86
CA ASP A 218 -7.22 5.81 7.65
C ASP A 218 -7.65 4.53 6.93
N ASN A 219 -8.56 4.64 5.95
CA ASN A 219 -8.95 3.54 5.08
C ASN A 219 -9.24 4.05 3.66
N PRO A 220 -8.20 4.32 2.86
CA PRO A 220 -8.38 4.90 1.54
C PRO A 220 -8.96 3.95 0.50
N GLU A 221 -9.19 2.67 0.82
CA GLU A 221 -9.79 1.69 -0.12
C GLU A 221 -9.13 1.70 -1.52
N PHE A 222 -7.79 1.64 -1.56
CA PHE A 222 -7.05 1.69 -2.83
C PHE A 222 -7.54 0.61 -3.80
N LEU A 223 -7.94 1.03 -5.00
CA LEU A 223 -8.46 0.18 -6.06
C LEU A 223 -7.63 0.37 -7.32
N ILE A 224 -7.05 -0.71 -7.82
CA ILE A 224 -6.34 -0.69 -9.10
C ILE A 224 -7.34 -0.65 -10.27
N LYS A 225 -7.29 0.43 -11.06
CA LYS A 225 -8.07 0.57 -12.30
C LYS A 225 -7.28 0.02 -13.49
N THR A 226 -6.00 0.37 -13.56
CA THR A 226 -5.08 -0.09 -14.62
C THR A 226 -3.76 -0.54 -14.00
N ARG A 227 -3.26 -1.71 -14.41
CA ARG A 227 -1.95 -2.21 -13.99
C ARG A 227 -0.84 -1.50 -14.76
N ALA A 228 0.25 -1.16 -14.05
CA ALA A 228 1.43 -0.62 -14.69
C ALA A 228 2.09 -1.69 -15.58
N LEU A 229 2.52 -1.29 -16.78
CA LEU A 229 3.34 -2.15 -17.62
C LEU A 229 4.79 -2.05 -17.17
N THR A 230 5.44 -3.20 -17.02
CA THR A 230 6.87 -3.25 -16.75
C THR A 230 7.65 -2.81 -17.99
N HIS A 231 8.57 -1.88 -17.84
CA HIS A 231 9.56 -1.51 -18.85
C HIS A 231 10.97 -1.49 -18.27
N LYS A 232 11.97 -1.49 -19.15
CA LYS A 232 13.37 -1.39 -18.75
C LYS A 232 13.76 0.08 -18.57
N PRO A 233 14.15 0.53 -17.35
CA PRO A 233 14.61 1.89 -17.14
C PRO A 233 16.01 2.09 -17.72
N ASP A 234 16.41 3.36 -17.82
CA ASP A 234 17.79 3.70 -18.14
C ASP A 234 18.67 3.46 -16.89
N MET A 235 19.71 2.66 -17.06
CA MET A 235 20.55 2.23 -15.93
C MET A 235 21.39 3.37 -15.34
N PHE A 236 21.73 4.40 -16.12
CA PHE A 236 22.42 5.57 -15.59
C PHE A 236 21.49 6.31 -14.62
N TYR A 237 20.25 6.59 -15.04
CA TYR A 237 19.30 7.29 -14.20
C TYR A 237 18.84 6.45 -13.01
N LEU A 238 18.60 5.15 -13.20
CA LEU A 238 18.29 4.23 -12.10
C LEU A 238 19.35 4.29 -11.00
N ASN A 239 20.62 4.11 -11.35
CA ASN A 239 21.70 4.16 -10.37
C ASN A 239 21.87 5.57 -9.77
N HIS A 240 21.71 6.62 -10.58
CA HIS A 240 21.78 7.99 -10.11
C HIS A 240 20.73 8.28 -9.02
N TYR A 241 19.47 7.92 -9.26
CA TYR A 241 18.37 8.20 -8.32
C TYR A 241 18.40 7.29 -7.10
N LEU A 242 18.72 6.00 -7.25
CA LEU A 242 18.89 5.12 -6.09
C LEU A 242 20.11 5.52 -5.25
N GLY A 243 21.14 6.13 -5.84
CA GLY A 243 22.29 6.66 -5.10
C GLY A 243 21.97 7.90 -4.24
N LYS A 244 20.84 8.58 -4.46
CA LYS A 244 20.47 9.78 -3.69
C LYS A 244 20.00 9.39 -2.29
N SER A 245 20.48 10.12 -1.28
CA SER A 245 19.96 10.06 0.11
C SER A 245 19.93 8.65 0.72
N GLY A 246 20.81 7.75 0.26
CA GLY A 246 20.88 6.35 0.70
C GLY A 246 19.65 5.52 0.32
N LEU A 247 18.88 5.94 -0.68
CA LEU A 247 17.62 5.30 -1.05
C LEU A 247 17.80 3.85 -1.52
N GLY A 248 18.85 3.59 -2.29
CA GLY A 248 19.25 2.26 -2.71
C GLY A 248 19.54 1.35 -1.52
N ASP A 249 20.29 1.82 -0.52
CA ASP A 249 20.58 1.05 0.68
C ASP A 249 19.30 0.75 1.48
N LYS A 250 18.39 1.72 1.58
CA LYS A 250 17.09 1.52 2.24
C LYS A 250 16.23 0.50 1.52
N LEU A 251 16.16 0.52 0.19
CA LEU A 251 15.32 -0.43 -0.56
C LEU A 251 15.97 -1.82 -0.69
N LEU A 252 17.28 -1.87 -0.92
CA LEU A 252 17.98 -3.10 -1.29
C LEU A 252 18.51 -3.89 -0.09
N SER A 253 18.64 -3.28 1.09
CA SER A 253 18.84 -4.01 2.37
C SER A 253 17.67 -4.94 2.69
#